data_AF-A0A7S2SY98-F1
#
_entry.id   AF-A0A7S2SY98-F1
#
_cell.length_a   1.000
_cell.length_b   1.000
_cell.length_c   1.000
_cell.angle_alpha   90.00
_cell.angle_beta   90.00
_cell.angle_gamma   90.00
#
_symmetry.space_group_name_H-M   'P 1'
#
loop_
_entity.id
_entity.type
_entity.pdbx_description
1 polymer ?
#
loop_
_entity_poly.entity_id
_entity_poly.type
_entity_poly.pdbx_seq_one_letter_code
_entity_poly.pdbx_strand_id
1 'polypeptide(L)'
;SLLAVLMDRFKTRNAARAVWSPIALKKAEAVKQFMMLYAECQLVLFGDSGQGDLELMKVLSDESGGQAGIRASFIHKVPSTSTSTNMGTRKIFPYKTYIGAATLCYKDGILCLKDTVRVAAEVVNDLEFLAGSVGPEIKTLMKVYLGDVRNDLSSLQRYCKGDELNLLQMLQKRVEVLAECGDVRVEHTQPGRGKLMSFGRRWRNKIKYRLSKR
;
A
#
# COMPACT_ATOMS: atom_id res chain seq x y z
N SER A 1 17.36 -6.78 35.77
CA SER A 1 17.59 -5.32 35.71
C SER A 1 17.06 -4.77 34.39
N LEU A 2 16.75 -3.47 34.30
CA LEU A 2 16.32 -2.81 33.06
C LEU A 2 17.29 -3.07 31.88
N LEU A 3 18.58 -3.21 32.20
CA LEU A 3 19.66 -3.54 31.27
C LEU A 3 19.48 -4.92 30.61
N ALA A 4 19.02 -5.93 31.37
CA ALA A 4 18.79 -7.28 30.84
C ALA A 4 17.60 -7.33 29.88
N VAL A 5 16.53 -6.59 30.19
CA VAL A 5 15.35 -6.46 29.31
C VAL A 5 15.70 -5.70 28.02
N LEU A 6 16.53 -4.65 28.13
CA LEU A 6 17.05 -3.92 26.96
C LEU A 6 17.95 -4.82 26.09
N MET A 7 18.87 -5.56 26.69
CA MET A 7 19.77 -6.49 25.99
C MET A 7 19.01 -7.64 25.31
N ASP A 8 17.97 -8.17 25.95
CA ASP A 8 17.12 -9.21 25.38
C ASP A 8 16.28 -8.70 24.19
N ARG A 9 15.72 -7.48 24.30
CA ARG A 9 15.06 -6.79 23.17
C ARG A 9 16.02 -6.45 22.03
N PHE A 10 17.29 -6.16 22.32
CA PHE A 10 18.32 -5.95 21.30
C PHE A 10 18.70 -7.26 20.59
N LYS A 11 18.89 -8.35 21.33
CA LYS A 11 19.17 -9.68 20.75
C LYS A 11 18.04 -10.19 19.86
N THR A 12 16.79 -10.08 20.32
CA THR A 12 15.61 -10.49 19.53
C THR A 12 15.40 -9.64 18.28
N ARG A 13 15.65 -8.32 18.35
CA ARG A 13 15.65 -7.44 17.17
C ARG A 13 16.74 -7.80 16.15
N ASN A 14 17.95 -8.10 16.61
CA ASN A 14 19.06 -8.46 15.72
C ASN A 14 18.84 -9.85 15.08
N ALA A 15 18.27 -10.80 15.82
CA ALA A 15 17.91 -12.12 15.29
C ALA A 15 16.82 -12.03 14.20
N ALA A 16 15.77 -11.23 14.43
CA ALA A 16 14.73 -11.00 13.41
C ALA A 16 15.31 -10.34 12.14
N ARG A 17 16.22 -9.36 12.31
CA ARG A 17 16.89 -8.70 11.18
C ARG A 17 17.77 -9.66 10.37
N ALA A 18 18.42 -10.63 11.03
CA ALA A 18 19.25 -11.64 10.38
C ALA A 18 18.44 -12.59 9.46
N VAL A 19 17.18 -12.90 9.81
CA VAL A 19 16.33 -13.81 9.02
C VAL A 19 15.86 -13.20 7.70
N TRP A 20 15.54 -11.91 7.68
CA TRP A 20 14.99 -11.25 6.48
C TRP A 20 16.04 -10.63 5.57
N SER A 21 17.26 -10.46 6.06
CA SER A 21 18.39 -9.89 5.30
C SER A 21 18.64 -10.61 3.97
N PRO A 22 18.67 -11.95 3.87
CA PRO A 22 18.89 -12.63 2.59
C PRO A 22 17.79 -12.36 1.55
N ILE A 23 16.53 -12.25 1.99
CA ILE A 23 15.39 -11.96 1.11
C ILE A 23 15.45 -10.51 0.64
N ALA A 24 15.77 -9.58 1.53
CA ALA A 24 15.93 -8.17 1.21
C ALA A 24 17.07 -7.96 0.20
N LEU A 25 18.23 -8.60 0.41
CA LEU A 25 19.36 -8.55 -0.51
C LEU A 25 19.01 -9.12 -1.89
N LYS A 26 18.32 -10.27 -1.94
CA LYS A 26 17.88 -10.85 -3.22
C LYS A 26 16.93 -9.93 -3.99
N LYS A 27 16.00 -9.27 -3.29
CA LYS A 27 15.11 -8.27 -3.91
C LYS A 27 15.88 -7.03 -4.35
N ALA A 28 16.85 -6.57 -3.58
CA ALA A 28 17.66 -5.41 -3.91
C ALA A 28 18.48 -5.68 -5.18
N GLU A 29 19.08 -6.86 -5.27
CA GLU A 29 19.80 -7.30 -6.47
C GLU A 29 18.90 -7.34 -7.70
N ALA A 30 17.68 -7.88 -7.57
CA ALA A 30 16.71 -7.88 -8.68
C ALA A 30 16.33 -6.46 -9.13
N VAL A 31 16.15 -5.52 -8.18
CA VAL A 31 15.88 -4.10 -8.50
C VAL A 31 17.08 -3.47 -9.22
N LYS A 32 18.31 -3.73 -8.76
CA LYS A 32 19.53 -3.23 -9.41
C LYS A 32 19.67 -3.76 -10.83
N GLN A 33 19.48 -5.06 -11.03
CA GLN A 33 19.53 -5.67 -12.35
C GLN A 33 18.48 -5.05 -13.29
N PHE A 34 17.27 -4.79 -12.78
CA PHE A 34 16.25 -4.07 -13.56
C PHE A 34 16.71 -2.66 -13.93
N MET A 35 17.26 -1.90 -12.99
CA MET A 35 17.72 -0.53 -13.23
C MET A 35 18.94 -0.47 -14.17
N MET A 36 19.79 -1.50 -14.18
CA MET A 36 20.88 -1.63 -15.14
C MET A 36 20.38 -1.86 -16.57
N LEU A 37 19.28 -2.61 -16.72
CA LEU A 37 18.67 -2.89 -18.02
C LEU A 37 17.81 -1.73 -18.54
N TYR A 38 17.19 -0.97 -17.63
CA TYR A 38 16.25 0.12 -17.93
C TYR A 38 16.64 1.40 -17.18
N ALA A 39 17.82 1.92 -17.46
CA ALA A 39 18.39 3.08 -16.77
C ALA A 39 17.57 4.37 -16.97
N GLU A 40 16.76 4.43 -18.03
CA GLU A 40 15.82 5.52 -18.32
C GLU A 40 14.56 5.48 -17.43
N CYS A 41 14.30 4.35 -16.78
CA CYS A 41 13.08 4.16 -16.00
C CYS A 41 13.22 4.72 -14.59
N GLN A 42 12.12 5.33 -14.13
CA GLN A 42 11.95 5.77 -12.76
C GLN A 42 11.00 4.82 -12.02
N LEU A 43 11.44 4.30 -10.88
CA LEU A 43 10.75 3.29 -10.10
C LEU A 43 9.99 3.89 -8.92
N VAL A 44 8.80 3.36 -8.67
CA VAL A 44 8.04 3.57 -7.45
C VAL A 44 7.78 2.20 -6.86
N LEU A 45 8.29 1.97 -5.64
CA LEU A 45 8.23 0.65 -5.02
C LEU A 45 7.02 0.57 -4.08
N PHE A 46 6.24 -0.49 -4.20
CA PHE A 46 5.17 -0.80 -3.26
C PHE A 46 5.49 -2.12 -2.57
N GLY A 47 5.73 -2.04 -1.26
CA GLY A 47 5.94 -3.18 -0.38
C GLY A 47 4.72 -3.45 0.48
N ASP A 48 4.59 -4.71 0.86
CA ASP A 48 3.69 -5.07 1.94
C ASP A 48 4.41 -4.82 3.27
N SER A 49 3.67 -5.02 4.35
CA SER A 49 4.01 -4.71 5.71
C SER A 49 5.06 -5.66 6.31
N GLY A 50 5.71 -6.48 5.49
CA GLY A 50 6.71 -7.47 5.88
C GLY A 50 8.09 -6.85 6.14
N GLN A 51 8.83 -7.44 7.09
CA GLN A 51 10.18 -6.97 7.47
C GLN A 51 11.15 -6.98 6.28
N GLY A 52 10.97 -7.88 5.31
CA GLY A 52 11.81 -7.96 4.11
C GLY A 52 11.66 -6.79 3.13
N ASP A 53 10.46 -6.21 2.97
CA ASP A 53 10.26 -5.05 2.08
C ASP A 53 10.81 -3.77 2.72
N LEU A 54 10.64 -3.63 4.04
CA LEU A 54 11.26 -2.53 4.77
C LEU A 54 12.79 -2.61 4.74
N GLU A 55 13.36 -3.81 4.91
CA GLU A 55 14.81 -4.00 4.84
C GLU A 55 15.34 -3.83 3.41
N LEU A 56 14.59 -4.24 2.37
CA LEU A 56 14.89 -3.90 0.98
C LEU A 56 15.03 -2.38 0.79
N MET A 57 14.07 -1.60 1.28
CA MET A 57 14.13 -0.15 1.16
C MET A 57 15.32 0.45 1.89
N LYS A 58 15.73 -0.13 3.03
CA LYS A 58 16.96 0.26 3.73
C LYS A 58 18.21 -0.07 2.94
N VAL A 59 18.32 -1.27 2.39
CA VAL A 59 19.48 -1.67 1.56
C VAL A 59 19.61 -0.75 0.36
N LEU A 60 18.51 -0.51 -0.38
CA LEU A 60 18.51 0.41 -1.52
C LEU A 60 18.71 1.87 -1.11
N SER A 61 18.44 2.20 0.14
CA SER A 61 18.75 3.50 0.72
C SER A 61 20.24 3.59 1.02
N ASP A 62 20.78 2.75 1.89
CA ASP A 62 22.12 2.88 2.48
C ASP A 62 23.27 2.87 1.47
N GLU A 63 23.07 2.31 0.27
CA GLU A 63 24.06 2.33 -0.80
C GLU A 63 24.20 3.74 -1.41
N SER A 64 25.28 4.43 -1.00
CA SER A 64 25.68 5.81 -1.32
C SER A 64 25.80 6.18 -2.81
N GLY A 65 25.47 5.30 -3.75
CA GLY A 65 25.56 5.52 -5.20
C GLY A 65 24.43 4.90 -6.04
N GLY A 66 23.41 4.29 -5.43
CA GLY A 66 22.43 3.45 -6.12
C GLY A 66 21.04 4.07 -6.38
N GLN A 67 20.90 5.41 -6.37
CA GLN A 67 19.60 6.09 -6.40
C GLN A 67 19.17 6.68 -7.75
N ALA A 68 19.91 6.46 -8.84
CA ALA A 68 19.49 6.90 -10.16
C ALA A 68 18.29 6.06 -10.64
N GLY A 69 17.08 6.41 -10.21
CA GLY A 69 15.83 5.84 -10.72
C GLY A 69 14.72 5.65 -9.68
N ILE A 70 14.97 5.45 -8.39
CA ILE A 70 13.87 5.23 -7.43
C ILE A 70 13.30 6.56 -6.92
N ARG A 71 12.03 6.85 -7.24
CA ARG A 71 11.35 8.11 -6.86
C ARG A 71 10.69 8.08 -5.49
N ALA A 72 10.07 6.95 -5.14
CA ALA A 72 9.39 6.80 -3.87
C ALA A 72 9.21 5.33 -3.52
N SER A 73 9.12 5.05 -2.23
CA SER A 73 8.84 3.71 -1.71
C SER A 73 7.68 3.77 -0.74
N PHE A 74 6.67 2.94 -0.95
CA PHE A 74 5.45 2.88 -0.16
C PHE A 74 5.39 1.54 0.58
N ILE A 75 5.21 1.57 1.89
CA ILE A 75 5.10 0.36 2.72
C ILE A 75 3.73 0.34 3.39
N HIS A 76 3.00 -0.76 3.24
CA HIS A 76 1.71 -0.92 3.90
C HIS A 76 1.92 -0.96 5.44
N LYS A 77 1.18 -0.13 6.18
CA LYS A 77 1.40 0.06 7.62
C LYS A 77 0.89 -1.14 8.44
N VAL A 78 1.78 -1.83 9.19
CA VAL A 78 1.39 -2.73 10.30
C VAL A 78 1.17 -1.90 11.57
N PRO A 79 0.21 -2.23 12.46
CA PRO A 79 0.01 -1.57 13.75
C PRO A 79 1.27 -1.41 14.64
N SER A 80 2.36 -2.14 14.39
CA SER A 80 3.60 -2.07 15.16
C SER A 80 4.68 -1.12 14.62
N THR A 81 4.50 -0.52 13.43
CA THR A 81 5.47 0.40 12.82
C THR A 81 5.02 1.85 13.02
N SER A 82 5.20 2.34 14.25
CA SER A 82 4.92 3.72 14.64
C SER A 82 6.10 4.64 14.31
N THR A 83 6.41 4.85 13.02
CA THR A 83 7.14 6.06 12.61
C THR A 83 7.20 6.18 11.10
N SER A 84 6.86 7.37 10.61
CA SER A 84 7.53 7.95 9.46
C SER A 84 9.00 8.08 9.83
N THR A 85 9.81 7.05 9.57
CA THR A 85 11.26 7.17 9.65
C THR A 85 11.71 7.94 8.42
N ASN A 86 11.91 9.25 8.57
CA ASN A 86 12.72 10.03 7.65
C ASN A 86 14.17 9.53 7.76
N MET A 87 14.48 8.40 7.11
CA MET A 87 15.85 7.91 7.00
C MET A 87 16.60 8.71 5.93
N GLY A 88 16.85 10.00 6.24
CA GLY A 88 17.55 10.93 5.37
C GLY A 88 16.69 11.52 4.24
N THR A 89 17.33 11.81 3.09
CA THR A 89 16.75 12.36 1.85
C THR A 89 15.70 11.46 1.16
N ARG A 90 15.23 10.41 1.84
CA ARG A 90 14.66 9.22 1.22
C ARG A 90 13.22 9.02 1.66
N LYS A 91 12.32 9.04 0.68
CA LYS A 91 10.87 9.04 0.86
C LYS A 91 10.32 7.62 0.99
N ILE A 92 10.41 7.03 2.18
CA ILE A 92 9.65 5.83 2.55
C ILE A 92 8.33 6.28 3.18
N PHE A 93 7.23 6.05 2.48
CA PHE A 93 5.89 6.46 2.88
C PHE A 93 5.10 5.27 3.43
N PRO A 94 4.76 5.26 4.73
CA PRO A 94 3.77 4.33 5.23
C PRO A 94 2.39 4.70 4.66
N TYR A 95 1.64 3.71 4.17
CA TYR A 95 0.26 3.92 3.71
C TYR A 95 -0.69 2.89 4.31
N LYS A 96 -1.96 3.30 4.47
CA LYS A 96 -3.04 2.42 4.92
C LYS A 96 -3.92 1.96 3.76
N THR A 97 -4.22 2.86 2.83
CA THR A 97 -5.03 2.55 1.65
C THR A 97 -4.26 2.90 0.39
N TYR A 98 -4.58 2.22 -0.71
CA TYR A 98 -4.02 2.56 -2.02
C TYR A 98 -4.45 3.96 -2.50
N ILE A 99 -5.59 4.48 -2.03
CA ILE A 99 -6.03 5.85 -2.31
C ILE A 99 -5.11 6.85 -1.61
N GLY A 100 -4.79 6.62 -0.35
CA GLY A 100 -3.84 7.43 0.41
C GLY A 100 -2.45 7.43 -0.23
N ALA A 101 -1.96 6.25 -0.64
CA ALA A 101 -0.68 6.13 -1.35
C ALA A 101 -0.69 6.89 -2.70
N ALA A 102 -1.72 6.71 -3.52
CA ALA A 102 -1.85 7.42 -4.78
C ALA A 102 -1.95 8.94 -4.58
N THR A 103 -2.62 9.39 -3.52
CA THR A 103 -2.70 10.81 -3.17
C THR A 103 -1.34 11.37 -2.79
N LEU A 104 -0.49 10.61 -2.08
CA LEU A 104 0.90 10.99 -1.83
C LEU A 104 1.72 11.04 -3.12
N CYS A 105 1.56 10.07 -4.02
CA CYS A 105 2.19 10.11 -5.34
C CYS A 105 1.79 11.35 -6.15
N TYR A 106 0.52 11.76 -6.10
CA TYR A 106 0.04 12.97 -6.76
C TYR A 106 0.72 14.22 -6.19
N LYS A 107 0.78 14.34 -4.86
CA LYS A 107 1.46 15.45 -4.18
C LYS A 107 2.95 15.53 -4.52
N ASP A 108 3.57 14.39 -4.80
CA ASP A 108 5.00 14.31 -5.16
C ASP A 108 5.26 14.40 -6.68
N GLY A 109 4.24 14.69 -7.49
CA GLY A 109 4.36 14.77 -8.94
C GLY A 109 4.77 13.45 -9.60
N ILE A 110 4.43 12.32 -8.97
CA ILE A 110 4.64 10.97 -9.51
C ILE A 110 3.43 10.55 -10.35
N LEU A 111 2.22 10.83 -9.86
CA LEU A 111 0.97 10.59 -10.58
C LEU A 111 0.29 11.90 -10.95
N CYS A 112 -0.47 11.88 -12.04
CA CYS A 112 -1.41 12.95 -12.32
C CYS A 112 -2.72 12.74 -11.53
N LEU A 113 -3.53 13.80 -11.40
CA LEU A 113 -4.80 13.74 -10.67
C LEU A 113 -5.74 12.68 -11.25
N LYS A 114 -5.85 12.63 -12.58
CA LYS A 114 -6.70 11.65 -13.28
C LYS A 114 -6.35 10.21 -12.93
N ASP A 115 -5.07 9.86 -12.92
CA ASP A 115 -4.63 8.51 -12.55
C ASP A 115 -4.86 8.22 -11.06
N THR A 116 -4.77 9.24 -10.21
CA THR A 116 -5.07 9.12 -8.77
C THR A 116 -6.55 8.81 -8.54
N VAL A 117 -7.45 9.49 -9.25
CA VAL A 117 -8.89 9.21 -9.21
C VAL A 117 -9.21 7.82 -9.78
N ARG A 118 -8.48 7.37 -10.81
CA ARG A 118 -8.61 6.00 -11.33
C ARG A 118 -8.23 4.94 -10.29
N VAL A 119 -7.17 5.17 -9.51
CA VAL A 119 -6.83 4.28 -8.38
C VAL A 119 -7.95 4.25 -7.36
N ALA A 120 -8.53 5.42 -7.02
CA ALA A 120 -9.67 5.48 -6.11
C ALA A 120 -10.87 4.66 -6.62
N ALA A 121 -11.19 4.77 -7.91
CA ALA A 121 -12.27 4.00 -8.52
C ALA A 121 -12.03 2.48 -8.45
N GLU A 122 -10.82 2.01 -8.77
CA GLU A 122 -10.49 0.58 -8.70
C GLU A 122 -10.51 0.04 -7.27
N VAL A 123 -10.07 0.84 -6.27
CA VAL A 123 -10.16 0.45 -4.86
C VAL A 123 -11.63 0.24 -4.44
N VAL A 124 -12.52 1.14 -4.82
CA VAL A 124 -13.96 1.00 -4.51
C VAL A 124 -14.56 -0.22 -5.24
N ASN A 125 -14.21 -0.44 -6.50
CA ASN A 125 -14.65 -1.62 -7.25
C ASN A 125 -14.19 -2.94 -6.57
N ASP A 126 -12.94 -2.99 -6.08
CA ASP A 126 -12.44 -4.17 -5.36
C ASP A 126 -13.15 -4.36 -4.01
N LEU A 127 -13.52 -3.29 -3.32
CA LEU A 127 -14.28 -3.37 -2.06
C LEU A 127 -15.69 -3.90 -2.27
N GLU A 128 -16.40 -3.46 -3.31
CA GLU A 128 -17.72 -3.99 -3.64
C GLU A 128 -17.66 -5.49 -3.97
N PHE A 129 -16.65 -5.89 -4.74
CA PHE A 129 -16.41 -7.29 -5.06
C PHE A 129 -16.16 -8.13 -3.80
N LEU A 130 -15.34 -7.62 -2.87
CA LEU A 130 -15.06 -8.30 -1.61
C LEU A 130 -16.28 -8.35 -0.70
N ALA A 131 -17.08 -7.30 -0.61
CA ALA A 131 -18.27 -7.25 0.24
C ALA A 131 -19.27 -8.37 -0.07
N GLY A 132 -19.38 -8.77 -1.35
CA GLY A 132 -20.21 -9.91 -1.78
C GLY A 132 -19.62 -11.30 -1.55
N SER A 133 -18.33 -11.39 -1.17
CA SER A 133 -17.56 -12.65 -1.24
C SER A 133 -16.99 -13.11 0.10
N VAL A 134 -17.14 -12.35 1.18
CA VAL A 134 -16.39 -12.56 2.42
C VAL A 134 -17.24 -12.89 3.64
N GLY A 135 -16.70 -13.75 4.51
CA GLY A 135 -17.31 -14.14 5.77
C GLY A 135 -17.32 -13.02 6.83
N PRO A 136 -18.04 -13.22 7.96
CA PRO A 136 -18.28 -12.18 8.97
C PRO A 136 -17.02 -11.58 9.61
N GLU A 137 -15.95 -12.36 9.80
CA GLU A 137 -14.68 -11.86 10.35
C GLU A 137 -14.03 -10.80 9.44
N ILE A 138 -14.06 -11.04 8.12
CA ILE A 138 -13.51 -10.13 7.13
C ILE A 138 -14.38 -8.87 7.00
N LYS A 139 -15.71 -8.98 7.24
CA LYS A 139 -16.60 -7.81 7.26
C LYS A 139 -16.20 -6.79 8.33
N THR A 140 -15.78 -7.24 9.52
CA THR A 140 -15.32 -6.34 10.58
C THR A 140 -14.04 -5.59 10.18
N LEU A 141 -13.06 -6.29 9.61
CA LEU A 141 -11.83 -5.67 9.09
C LEU A 141 -12.14 -4.70 7.95
N MET A 142 -13.09 -5.06 7.08
CA MET A 142 -13.54 -4.22 5.98
C MET A 142 -14.20 -2.93 6.49
N LYS A 143 -14.95 -2.95 7.60
CA LYS A 143 -15.56 -1.74 8.20
C LYS A 143 -14.50 -0.72 8.62
N VAL A 144 -13.40 -1.16 9.24
CA VAL A 144 -12.26 -0.29 9.59
C VAL A 144 -11.62 0.27 8.32
N TYR A 145 -11.36 -0.57 7.33
CA TYR A 145 -10.74 -0.17 6.07
C TYR A 145 -11.61 0.83 5.28
N LEU A 146 -12.93 0.64 5.26
CA LEU A 146 -13.89 1.57 4.64
C LEU A 146 -13.83 2.97 5.28
N GLY A 147 -13.60 3.05 6.60
CA GLY A 147 -13.36 4.31 7.29
C GLY A 147 -12.11 5.04 6.80
N ASP A 148 -10.98 4.32 6.68
CA ASP A 148 -9.74 4.89 6.13
C ASP A 148 -9.92 5.31 4.65
N VAL A 149 -10.61 4.50 3.83
CA VAL A 149 -10.93 4.82 2.43
C VAL A 149 -11.79 6.06 2.31
N ARG A 150 -12.82 6.22 3.16
CA ARG A 150 -13.66 7.42 3.20
C ARG A 150 -12.82 8.67 3.48
N ASN A 151 -11.92 8.61 4.45
CA ASN A 151 -11.03 9.72 4.80
C ASN A 151 -10.09 10.10 3.65
N ASP A 152 -9.54 9.10 2.95
CA ASP A 152 -8.64 9.34 1.82
C ASP A 152 -9.40 9.90 0.60
N LEU A 153 -10.63 9.46 0.32
CA LEU A 153 -11.50 10.04 -0.72
C LEU A 153 -11.79 11.52 -0.43
N SER A 154 -12.15 11.86 0.81
CA SER A 154 -12.39 13.26 1.23
C SER A 154 -11.14 14.12 1.15
N SER A 155 -9.97 13.53 1.38
CA SER A 155 -8.68 14.21 1.23
C SER A 155 -8.35 14.48 -0.24
N LEU A 156 -8.61 13.52 -1.13
CA LEU A 156 -8.38 13.63 -2.57
C LEU A 156 -9.35 14.62 -3.24
N GLN A 157 -10.58 14.72 -2.73
CA GLN A 157 -11.62 15.63 -3.23
C GLN A 157 -11.16 17.09 -3.28
N ARG A 158 -10.30 17.51 -2.34
CA ARG A 158 -9.74 18.88 -2.28
C ARG A 158 -8.98 19.30 -3.53
N TYR A 159 -8.52 18.34 -4.32
CA TYR A 159 -7.76 18.58 -5.55
C TYR A 159 -8.61 18.46 -6.81
N CYS A 160 -9.85 17.96 -6.70
CA CYS A 160 -10.68 17.63 -7.85
C CYS A 160 -11.62 18.77 -8.24
N LYS A 161 -11.90 18.86 -9.54
CA LYS A 161 -12.84 19.80 -10.15
C LYS A 161 -13.58 19.07 -11.27
N GLY A 162 -14.69 19.63 -11.75
CA GLY A 162 -15.41 19.08 -12.92
C GLY A 162 -15.72 17.59 -12.81
N ASP A 163 -15.36 16.83 -13.83
CA ASP A 163 -15.66 15.40 -13.95
C ASP A 163 -14.98 14.56 -12.86
N GLU A 164 -13.75 14.89 -12.47
CA GLU A 164 -13.06 14.20 -11.38
C GLU A 164 -13.79 14.36 -10.04
N LEU A 165 -14.36 15.55 -9.79
CA LEU A 165 -15.13 15.81 -8.58
C LEU A 165 -16.44 15.01 -8.57
N ASN A 166 -17.15 14.97 -9.70
CA ASN A 166 -18.38 14.19 -9.85
C ASN A 166 -18.12 12.69 -9.62
N LEU A 167 -17.04 12.17 -10.21
CA LEU A 167 -16.63 10.77 -10.00
C LEU A 167 -16.30 10.50 -8.53
N LEU A 168 -15.54 11.36 -7.86
CA LEU A 168 -15.24 11.17 -6.43
C LEU A 168 -16.48 11.21 -5.54
N GLN A 169 -17.42 12.11 -5.80
CA GLN A 169 -18.68 12.16 -5.05
C GLN A 169 -19.50 10.88 -5.23
N MET A 170 -19.51 10.32 -6.45
CA MET A 170 -20.13 9.01 -6.69
C MET A 170 -19.42 7.89 -5.92
N LEU A 171 -18.08 7.87 -5.90
CA LEU A 171 -17.30 6.88 -5.16
C LEU A 171 -17.52 6.97 -3.64
N GLN A 172 -17.64 8.18 -3.09
CA GLN A 172 -17.96 8.40 -1.67
C GLN A 172 -19.31 7.79 -1.31
N LYS A 173 -20.36 8.05 -2.09
CA LYS A 173 -21.69 7.45 -1.89
C LYS A 173 -21.65 5.93 -1.93
N ARG A 174 -20.89 5.34 -2.85
CA ARG A 174 -20.72 3.87 -2.93
C ARG A 174 -20.07 3.29 -1.67
N VAL A 175 -19.04 3.97 -1.15
CA VAL A 175 -18.39 3.59 0.11
C VAL A 175 -19.31 3.74 1.33
N GLU A 176 -20.20 4.74 1.33
CA GLU A 176 -21.23 4.91 2.36
C GLU A 176 -22.21 3.73 2.38
N VAL A 177 -22.75 3.36 1.23
CA VAL A 177 -23.64 2.19 1.10
C VAL A 177 -22.95 0.91 1.59
N LEU A 178 -21.70 0.69 1.20
CA LEU A 178 -20.93 -0.48 1.66
C LEU A 178 -20.73 -0.51 3.17
N ALA A 179 -20.56 0.66 3.80
CA ALA A 179 -20.41 0.76 5.25
C ALA A 179 -21.72 0.46 5.99
N GLU A 180 -22.86 0.79 5.40
CA GLU A 180 -24.21 0.55 5.96
C GLU A 180 -24.67 -0.90 5.78
N CYS A 181 -24.37 -1.54 4.64
CA CYS A 181 -24.70 -2.94 4.38
C CYS A 181 -24.00 -3.94 5.32
N GLY A 182 -22.99 -3.49 6.08
CA GLY A 182 -22.29 -4.29 7.08
C GLY A 182 -23.11 -4.66 8.32
N ASP A 183 -24.24 -3.97 8.60
CA ASP A 183 -25.05 -4.17 9.81
C ASP A 183 -26.29 -5.07 9.60
N VAL A 184 -26.49 -5.64 8.40
CA VAL A 184 -27.58 -6.60 8.16
C VAL A 184 -27.25 -7.93 8.83
N ARG A 185 -28.02 -8.30 9.86
CA ARG A 185 -27.98 -9.62 10.52
C ARG A 185 -28.11 -10.72 9.45
N VAL A 186 -27.01 -11.42 9.17
CA VAL A 186 -27.04 -12.60 8.31
C VAL A 186 -27.46 -13.77 9.18
N GLU A 187 -28.66 -14.31 8.93
CA GLU A 187 -29.08 -15.59 9.51
C GLU A 187 -28.07 -16.68 9.10
N HIS A 188 -27.65 -17.47 10.09
CA HIS A 188 -26.58 -18.45 9.93
C HIS A 188 -26.97 -19.58 8.97
N THR A 189 -26.45 -19.52 7.74
CA THR A 189 -26.18 -20.72 6.94
C THR A 189 -24.67 -20.92 6.84
N GLN A 190 -24.19 -22.07 7.30
CA GLN A 190 -22.75 -22.39 7.45
C GLN A 190 -21.98 -22.25 6.13
N PRO A 191 -20.78 -21.61 6.12
CA PRO A 191 -19.95 -21.56 4.93
C PRO A 191 -18.91 -22.70 4.91
N GLY A 192 -18.83 -23.39 3.77
CA GLY A 192 -17.72 -24.28 3.42
C GLY A 192 -16.40 -23.51 3.28
N ARG A 193 -15.29 -24.20 3.57
CA ARG A 193 -13.92 -23.65 3.61
C ARG A 193 -13.49 -23.07 2.26
N GLY A 194 -13.49 -21.74 2.12
CA GLY A 194 -12.93 -21.01 0.97
C GLY A 194 -11.54 -20.44 1.27
N LYS A 195 -10.56 -20.73 0.40
CA LYS A 195 -9.18 -20.22 0.47
C LYS A 195 -9.12 -18.70 0.36
N LEU A 196 -8.47 -18.05 1.33
CA LEU A 196 -8.11 -16.63 1.31
C LEU A 196 -7.08 -16.38 0.19
N MET A 197 -7.50 -15.81 -0.94
CA MET A 197 -6.60 -15.39 -2.03
C MET A 197 -5.99 -14.03 -1.70
N SER A 198 -4.67 -13.92 -1.81
CA SER A 198 -3.90 -12.72 -1.49
C SER A 198 -4.24 -11.52 -2.39
N PHE A 199 -4.60 -10.40 -1.76
CA PHE A 199 -5.04 -9.10 -2.30
C PHE A 199 -4.11 -8.53 -3.40
N GLY A 200 -2.80 -8.81 -3.34
CA GLY A 200 -1.81 -8.28 -4.28
C GLY A 200 -1.76 -8.89 -5.70
N ARG A 201 -2.47 -9.99 -6.00
CA ARG A 201 -2.37 -10.64 -7.34
C ARG A 201 -3.15 -9.90 -8.42
N ARG A 202 -4.24 -9.21 -8.09
CA ARG A 202 -5.13 -8.57 -9.08
C ARG A 202 -4.53 -7.31 -9.72
N TRP A 203 -3.67 -6.61 -8.99
CA TRP A 203 -2.97 -5.40 -9.46
C TRP A 203 -1.99 -5.67 -10.62
N ARG A 204 -1.40 -6.87 -10.71
CA ARG A 204 -0.41 -7.19 -11.75
C ARG A 204 -0.97 -7.23 -13.18
N ASN A 205 -2.27 -7.47 -13.34
CA ASN A 205 -2.85 -7.75 -14.67
C ASN A 205 -3.67 -6.59 -15.27
N LYS A 206 -3.93 -5.50 -14.54
CA LYS A 206 -4.81 -4.40 -15.00
C LYS A 206 -4.09 -3.12 -15.41
N ILE A 207 -2.83 -2.92 -15.03
CA ILE A 207 -2.08 -1.70 -15.41
C ILE A 207 -1.32 -1.96 -16.72
N LYS A 208 -2.00 -1.77 -17.86
CA LYS A 208 -1.31 -1.52 -19.13
C LYS A 208 -0.76 -0.09 -19.07
N TYR A 209 0.52 0.06 -18.77
CA TYR A 209 1.19 1.36 -18.88
C TYR A 209 1.22 1.79 -20.35
N ARG A 210 0.61 2.94 -20.66
CA ARG A 210 0.93 3.70 -21.87
C ARG A 210 1.85 4.83 -21.41
N LEU A 211 3.15 4.54 -21.32
CA LEU A 211 4.16 5.58 -21.14
C LEU A 211 4.16 6.40 -22.43
N SER A 212 3.58 7.61 -22.39
CA SER A 212 3.77 8.56 -23.49
C SER A 212 5.22 9.02 -23.43
N LYS A 213 5.99 8.73 -24.47
CA LYS A 213 7.27 9.39 -24.71
C LYS A 213 7.02 10.91 -24.70
N ARG A 214 7.68 11.63 -23.79
CA ARG A 214 7.99 13.04 -23.97
C ARG A 214 9.45 13.12 -24.37
#